data_AF-C0KTU5-F1
#
_entry.id   AF-C0KTU5-F1
#
_cell.length_a   1.000
_cell.length_b   1.000
_cell.length_c   1.000
_cell.angle_alpha   90.00
_cell.angle_beta   90.00
_cell.angle_gamma   90.00
#
_symmetry.space_group_name_H-M   'P 1'
#
loop_
_entity.id
_entity.type
_entity.pdbx_description
1 polymer ?
#
loop_
_entity_poly.entity_id
_entity_poly.type
_entity_poly.pdbx_seq_one_letter_code
_entity_poly.pdbx_strand_id
1 'polypeptide(L)'
;VNVGCVPSKALIRAAEAHHRAAHHPFAGICSRSQVEDFGAVMGQVQALTDELRQHKYLDLIDGTQIVFREGRARLAGEQAIQVGEETITGRAVLIATGSRTALPPIPGLSGGPYLTNETLYRLSELPEHLIVLGGGYIGLENAQAFARLGSRVTVLELLPQVLPQEDADVAEALATYLEAEGVTIQTEARVLQVAWQEGRWTPSYERQGTTHRLEGSHLLVATGRRGNTDDLGLEALGIATDRQGFL
;
A
#
# COMPACT_ATOMS: atom_id res chain seq x y z
N VAL A 1 2.32 -3.68 11.46
CA VAL A 1 3.77 -3.37 11.38
C VAL A 1 4.38 -3.86 10.07
N ASN A 2 4.21 -5.13 9.73
CA ASN A 2 4.94 -5.80 8.65
C ASN A 2 4.78 -5.21 7.23
N VAL A 3 3.63 -4.64 6.90
CA VAL A 3 3.25 -4.30 5.52
C VAL A 3 2.58 -2.93 5.41
N GLY A 4 2.87 -2.03 6.35
CA GLY A 4 2.17 -0.74 6.46
C GLY A 4 3.11 0.36 6.93
N CYS A 5 2.75 1.01 8.03
CA CYS A 5 3.40 2.24 8.48
C CYS A 5 4.92 2.12 8.68
N VAL A 6 5.42 1.03 9.26
CA VAL A 6 6.87 0.89 9.54
C VAL A 6 7.68 0.88 8.25
N PRO A 7 7.46 -0.05 7.30
CA PRO A 7 8.21 -0.05 6.06
C PRO A 7 7.95 1.20 5.21
N SER A 8 6.71 1.73 5.20
CA SER A 8 6.41 2.95 4.43
C SER A 8 7.18 4.15 4.95
N LYS A 9 7.21 4.38 6.28
CA LYS A 9 7.91 5.53 6.86
C LYS A 9 9.43 5.37 6.78
N ALA A 10 9.95 4.15 6.86
CA ALA A 10 11.37 3.89 6.62
C ALA A 10 11.77 4.24 5.18
N LEU A 11 10.99 3.78 4.19
CA LEU A 11 11.24 4.08 2.77
C LEU A 11 11.10 5.58 2.47
N ILE A 12 10.04 6.22 2.96
CA ILE A 12 9.83 7.68 2.82
C ILE A 12 11.02 8.44 3.38
N ARG A 13 11.55 8.03 4.53
CA ARG A 13 12.70 8.71 5.15
C ARG A 13 13.97 8.56 4.33
N ALA A 14 14.24 7.38 3.77
CA ALA A 14 15.36 7.16 2.86
C ALA A 14 15.22 8.01 1.59
N ALA A 15 14.03 8.02 0.99
CA ALA A 15 13.72 8.82 -0.20
C ALA A 15 13.84 10.34 0.07
N GLU A 16 13.37 10.82 1.23
CA GLU A 16 13.52 12.23 1.64
C GLU A 16 14.99 12.61 1.81
N ALA A 17 15.80 11.75 2.43
CA ALA A 17 17.24 12.01 2.60
C ALA A 17 17.96 12.14 1.26
N HIS A 18 17.67 11.25 0.32
CA HIS A 18 18.20 11.30 -1.04
C HIS A 18 17.73 12.57 -1.79
N HIS A 19 16.43 12.88 -1.73
CA HIS A 19 15.86 14.06 -2.39
C HIS A 19 16.46 15.37 -1.86
N ARG A 20 16.53 15.55 -0.54
CA ARG A 20 17.08 16.77 0.09
C ARG A 20 18.58 16.94 -0.14
N ALA A 21 19.31 15.85 -0.30
CA ALA A 21 20.73 15.90 -0.66
C ALA A 21 20.94 16.42 -2.09
N ALA A 22 19.95 16.30 -2.99
CA ALA A 22 20.00 16.87 -4.35
C ALA A 22 19.26 18.21 -4.49
N HIS A 23 18.28 18.50 -3.62
CA HIS A 23 17.41 19.66 -3.69
C HIS A 23 17.44 20.44 -2.36
N HIS A 24 18.18 21.54 -2.34
CA HIS A 24 18.32 22.41 -1.16
C HIS A 24 18.11 23.90 -1.53
N PRO A 25 17.72 24.75 -0.58
CA PRO A 25 17.40 26.16 -0.87
C PRO A 25 18.63 27.07 -1.02
N PHE A 26 19.84 26.57 -0.75
CA PHE A 26 21.04 27.41 -0.67
C PHE A 26 21.79 27.52 -2.00
N ALA A 27 21.79 28.69 -2.62
CA ALA A 27 22.43 28.92 -3.93
C ALA A 27 23.95 28.68 -3.98
N GLY A 28 24.64 28.71 -2.83
CA GLY A 28 26.09 28.49 -2.73
C GLY A 28 26.51 27.04 -2.52
N ILE A 29 25.57 26.11 -2.39
CA ILE A 29 25.88 24.68 -2.19
C ILE A 29 25.68 23.95 -3.52
N CYS A 30 26.59 23.05 -3.83
CA CYS A 30 26.44 22.08 -4.92
C CYS A 30 26.54 20.69 -4.30
N SER A 31 25.42 19.98 -4.28
CA SER A 31 25.36 18.60 -3.83
C SER A 31 24.61 17.75 -4.85
N ARG A 32 24.95 16.47 -4.89
CA ARG A 32 24.31 15.47 -5.74
C ARG A 32 24.04 14.25 -4.88
N SER A 33 23.00 13.51 -5.25
CA SER A 33 22.71 12.22 -4.64
C SER A 33 22.34 11.23 -5.73
N GLN A 34 22.72 9.97 -5.53
CA GLN A 34 22.42 8.88 -6.44
C GLN A 34 22.07 7.66 -5.59
N VAL A 35 21.04 6.92 -6.01
CA VAL A 35 20.74 5.60 -5.45
C VAL A 35 21.55 4.57 -6.22
N GLU A 36 22.65 4.09 -5.63
CA GLU A 36 23.53 3.09 -6.26
C GLU A 36 22.99 1.66 -6.13
N ASP A 37 22.40 1.35 -4.98
CA ASP A 37 21.85 0.03 -4.68
C ASP A 37 20.47 0.17 -4.02
N PHE A 38 19.43 0.07 -4.84
CA PHE A 38 18.05 0.07 -4.36
C PHE A 38 17.74 -1.17 -3.52
N GLY A 39 18.32 -2.32 -3.85
CA GLY A 39 18.15 -3.56 -3.10
C GLY A 39 18.66 -3.42 -1.66
N ALA A 40 19.78 -2.74 -1.46
CA ALA A 40 20.31 -2.42 -0.13
C ALA A 40 19.39 -1.49 0.66
N VAL A 41 18.82 -0.45 0.03
CA VAL A 41 17.82 0.43 0.67
C VAL A 41 16.62 -0.39 1.14
N MET A 42 16.08 -1.24 0.27
CA MET A 42 14.94 -2.10 0.60
C MET A 42 15.29 -3.16 1.64
N GLY A 43 16.52 -3.66 1.63
CA GLY A 43 17.04 -4.57 2.66
C GLY A 43 17.08 -3.91 4.04
N GLN A 44 17.48 -2.64 4.14
CA GLN A 44 17.45 -1.88 5.39
C GLN A 44 16.01 -1.64 5.88
N VAL A 45 15.09 -1.31 4.97
CA VAL A 45 13.65 -1.16 5.29
C VAL A 45 13.07 -2.46 5.87
N GLN A 46 13.42 -3.60 5.27
CA GLN A 46 12.99 -4.92 5.72
C GLN A 46 13.63 -5.28 7.08
N ALA A 47 14.94 -5.09 7.24
CA ALA A 47 15.64 -5.36 8.49
C ALA A 47 15.06 -4.58 9.67
N LEU A 48 14.79 -3.28 9.50
CA LEU A 48 14.12 -2.47 10.52
C LEU A 48 12.72 -2.98 10.85
N THR A 49 11.97 -3.43 9.84
CA THR A 49 10.63 -3.98 10.03
C THR A 49 10.67 -5.28 10.83
N ASP A 50 11.63 -6.16 10.53
CA ASP A 50 11.84 -7.43 11.22
C ASP A 50 12.30 -7.23 12.67
N GLU A 51 13.26 -6.32 12.90
CA GLU A 51 13.74 -5.94 14.25
C GLU A 51 12.57 -5.43 15.11
N LEU A 52 11.79 -4.48 14.59
CA LEU A 52 10.65 -3.92 15.32
C LEU A 52 9.54 -4.94 15.54
N ARG A 53 9.37 -5.92 14.63
CA ARG A 53 8.41 -7.02 14.84
C ARG A 53 8.82 -7.89 16.02
N GLN A 54 10.10 -8.25 16.12
CA GLN A 54 10.62 -9.07 17.21
C GLN A 54 10.38 -8.37 18.55
N HIS A 55 10.93 -7.16 18.69
CA HIS A 55 10.90 -6.43 19.96
C HIS A 55 9.51 -5.96 20.39
N LYS A 56 8.64 -5.57 19.47
CA LYS A 56 7.33 -5.01 19.83
C LYS A 56 6.23 -6.04 20.00
N TYR A 57 6.44 -7.31 19.65
CA TYR A 57 5.36 -8.29 19.69
C TYR A 57 5.79 -9.61 20.29
N LEU A 58 6.80 -10.27 19.72
CA LEU A 58 7.17 -11.61 20.16
C LEU A 58 7.79 -11.55 21.57
N ASP A 59 8.71 -10.62 21.79
CA ASP A 59 9.36 -10.43 23.10
C ASP A 59 8.38 -9.93 24.19
N LEU A 60 7.25 -9.31 23.80
CA LEU A 60 6.25 -8.81 24.75
C LEU A 60 5.27 -9.89 25.23
N ILE A 61 5.15 -11.01 24.51
CA ILE A 61 4.28 -12.11 24.94
C ILE A 61 4.96 -12.86 26.08
N ASP A 62 6.29 -12.99 26.02
CA ASP A 62 7.09 -13.63 27.07
C ASP A 62 6.95 -12.87 28.40
N GLY A 63 6.57 -13.60 29.46
CA GLY A 63 6.31 -13.03 30.79
C GLY A 63 4.89 -12.49 30.99
N THR A 64 4.01 -12.59 30.00
CA THR A 64 2.57 -12.31 30.15
C THR A 64 1.76 -13.60 30.31
N GLN A 65 0.48 -13.47 30.68
CA GLN A 65 -0.47 -14.60 30.69
C GLN A 65 -1.09 -14.87 29.29
N ILE A 66 -0.58 -14.23 28.24
CA ILE A 66 -1.10 -14.37 26.88
C ILE A 66 -0.61 -15.69 26.29
N VAL A 67 -1.56 -16.50 25.83
CA VAL A 67 -1.26 -17.74 25.12
C VAL A 67 -1.37 -17.49 23.61
N PHE A 68 -0.25 -17.56 22.90
CA PHE A 68 -0.24 -17.43 21.45
C PHE A 68 -0.65 -18.74 20.76
N ARG A 69 -1.45 -18.62 19.70
CA ARG A 69 -1.86 -19.70 18.81
C ARG A 69 -1.66 -19.25 17.38
N GLU A 70 -0.79 -19.96 16.66
CA GLU A 70 -0.58 -19.70 15.24
C GLU A 70 -1.62 -20.47 14.43
N GLY A 71 -2.37 -19.76 13.59
CA GLY A 71 -3.36 -20.34 12.70
C GLY A 71 -4.48 -19.38 12.33
N ARG A 72 -5.27 -19.76 11.32
CA ARG A 72 -6.49 -19.03 10.97
C ARG A 72 -7.59 -19.37 11.97
N ALA A 73 -8.05 -18.36 12.70
CA ALA A 73 -9.17 -18.48 13.62
C ALA A 73 -10.51 -18.25 12.92
N ARG A 74 -11.55 -18.96 13.38
CA ARG A 74 -12.95 -18.77 12.99
C ARG A 74 -13.81 -18.71 14.23
N LEU A 75 -14.92 -17.99 14.19
CA LEU A 75 -15.93 -18.04 15.23
C LEU A 75 -16.61 -19.41 15.22
N ALA A 76 -16.71 -20.02 16.40
CA ALA A 76 -17.38 -21.30 16.65
C ALA A 76 -18.56 -21.17 17.62
N GLY A 77 -18.92 -19.93 17.96
CA GLY A 77 -19.94 -19.55 18.94
C GLY A 77 -19.70 -18.12 19.43
N GLU A 78 -20.63 -17.56 20.20
CA GLU A 78 -20.49 -16.18 20.74
C GLU A 78 -19.23 -15.98 21.60
N GLN A 79 -18.74 -17.08 22.18
CA GLN A 79 -17.65 -17.13 23.15
C GLN A 79 -16.62 -18.21 22.81
N ALA A 80 -16.61 -18.68 21.56
CA ALA A 80 -15.76 -19.76 21.11
C ALA A 80 -15.13 -19.44 19.76
N ILE A 81 -13.85 -19.81 19.60
CA ILE A 81 -13.13 -19.76 18.34
C ILE A 81 -12.55 -21.13 18.02
N GLN A 82 -12.42 -21.43 16.73
CA GLN A 82 -11.74 -22.61 16.20
C GLN A 82 -10.42 -22.19 15.56
N VAL A 83 -9.31 -22.85 15.93
CA VAL A 83 -7.99 -22.69 15.30
C VAL A 83 -7.44 -24.08 14.95
N GLY A 84 -7.38 -24.40 13.66
CA GLY A 84 -7.07 -25.77 13.22
C GLY A 84 -8.11 -26.76 13.74
N GLU A 85 -7.69 -27.76 14.52
CA GLU A 85 -8.57 -28.74 15.20
C GLU A 85 -8.94 -28.33 16.64
N GLU A 86 -8.31 -27.30 17.20
CA GLU A 86 -8.56 -26.84 18.57
C GLU A 86 -9.74 -25.86 18.64
N THR A 87 -10.74 -26.15 19.49
CA THR A 87 -11.76 -25.18 19.90
C THR A 87 -11.34 -24.53 21.21
N ILE A 88 -11.29 -23.20 21.23
CA ILE A 88 -10.92 -22.38 22.39
C ILE A 88 -12.14 -21.59 22.82
N THR A 89 -12.48 -21.64 24.12
CA THR A 89 -13.62 -20.94 24.71
C THR A 89 -13.17 -19.87 25.70
N GLY A 90 -13.98 -18.81 25.87
CA GLY A 90 -13.65 -17.70 26.77
C GLY A 90 -14.87 -16.86 27.14
N ARG A 91 -14.66 -15.79 27.91
CA ARG A 91 -15.75 -14.89 28.33
C ARG A 91 -16.16 -13.88 27.27
N ALA A 92 -15.27 -13.59 26.32
CA ALA A 92 -15.47 -12.64 25.25
C ALA A 92 -14.52 -12.97 24.08
N VAL A 93 -14.92 -12.55 22.87
CA VAL A 93 -14.08 -12.62 21.67
C VAL A 93 -13.87 -11.21 21.13
N LEU A 94 -12.61 -10.82 20.92
CA LEU A 94 -12.25 -9.57 20.25
C LEU A 94 -11.84 -9.87 18.81
N ILE A 95 -12.56 -9.33 17.83
CA ILE A 95 -12.20 -9.46 16.42
C ILE A 95 -11.31 -8.28 16.02
N ALA A 96 -10.03 -8.56 15.83
CA ALA A 96 -9.02 -7.57 15.44
C ALA A 96 -8.27 -7.99 14.16
N THR A 97 -9.00 -8.54 13.17
CA THR A 97 -8.43 -9.15 11.94
C THR A 97 -7.91 -8.13 10.93
N GLY A 98 -8.15 -6.84 11.17
CA GLY A 98 -7.64 -5.75 10.36
C GLY A 98 -8.29 -5.67 8.97
N SER A 99 -7.51 -5.20 8.00
CA SER A 99 -7.94 -5.01 6.61
C SER A 99 -6.83 -5.33 5.64
N ARG A 100 -7.16 -5.48 4.35
CA ARG A 100 -6.24 -5.67 3.23
C ARG A 100 -6.55 -4.70 2.09
N THR A 101 -5.69 -4.65 1.08
CA THR A 101 -5.94 -3.83 -0.13
C THR A 101 -7.22 -4.30 -0.83
N ALA A 102 -8.12 -3.37 -1.13
CA ALA A 102 -9.31 -3.65 -1.93
C ALA A 102 -8.92 -3.69 -3.41
N LEU A 103 -9.02 -4.86 -4.04
CA LEU A 103 -8.73 -5.02 -5.46
C LEU A 103 -9.93 -4.57 -6.29
N PRO A 104 -9.75 -3.62 -7.22
CA PRO A 104 -10.83 -3.19 -8.09
C PRO A 104 -11.09 -4.26 -9.16
N PRO A 105 -12.34 -4.42 -9.65
CA PRO A 105 -12.69 -5.41 -10.65
C PRO A 105 -12.26 -4.97 -12.06
N ILE A 106 -10.97 -4.70 -12.25
CA ILE A 106 -10.40 -4.25 -13.53
C ILE A 106 -10.02 -5.48 -14.37
N PRO A 107 -10.55 -5.64 -15.59
CA PRO A 107 -10.16 -6.71 -16.49
C PRO A 107 -8.63 -6.79 -16.69
N GLY A 108 -8.10 -8.01 -16.61
CA GLY A 108 -6.68 -8.31 -16.82
C GLY A 108 -5.75 -8.01 -15.62
N LEU A 109 -6.25 -7.43 -14.53
CA LEU A 109 -5.43 -7.13 -13.34
C LEU A 109 -4.78 -8.38 -12.73
N SER A 110 -5.49 -9.50 -12.71
CA SER A 110 -4.97 -10.78 -12.23
C SER A 110 -4.01 -11.48 -13.20
N GLY A 111 -3.75 -10.90 -14.38
CA GLY A 111 -2.90 -11.48 -15.42
C GLY A 111 -1.40 -11.26 -15.23
N GLY A 112 -0.99 -10.52 -14.19
CA GLY A 112 0.41 -10.21 -13.92
C GLY A 112 0.70 -9.89 -12.45
N PRO A 113 1.98 -9.62 -12.11
CA PRO A 113 2.44 -9.39 -10.75
C PRO A 113 2.18 -7.94 -10.31
N TYR A 114 0.93 -7.60 -10.00
CA TYR A 114 0.64 -6.27 -9.46
C TYR A 114 1.16 -6.17 -8.02
N LEU A 115 1.46 -4.95 -7.60
CA LEU A 115 1.93 -4.63 -6.27
C LEU A 115 0.77 -4.17 -5.39
N THR A 116 0.87 -4.46 -4.11
CA THR A 116 0.08 -3.84 -3.05
C THR A 116 1.04 -3.37 -1.95
N ASN A 117 0.53 -2.77 -0.88
CA ASN A 117 1.32 -2.47 0.31
C ASN A 117 2.02 -3.71 0.92
N GLU A 118 1.60 -4.93 0.58
CA GLU A 118 2.19 -6.17 1.09
C GLU A 118 3.43 -6.61 0.30
N THR A 119 3.48 -6.30 -1.00
CA THR A 119 4.53 -6.76 -1.91
C THR A 119 5.48 -5.66 -2.35
N LEU A 120 5.04 -4.39 -2.35
CA LEU A 120 5.84 -3.24 -2.75
C LEU A 120 7.16 -3.12 -1.98
N TYR A 121 7.11 -3.35 -0.66
CA TYR A 121 8.29 -3.22 0.21
C TYR A 121 9.27 -4.40 0.13
N ARG A 122 9.09 -5.30 -0.85
CA ARG A 122 9.96 -6.45 -1.13
C ARG A 122 10.62 -6.37 -2.51
N LEU A 123 10.41 -5.27 -3.24
CA LEU A 123 11.08 -5.06 -4.52
C LEU A 123 12.61 -5.07 -4.33
N SER A 124 13.31 -5.78 -5.21
CA SER A 124 14.78 -5.78 -5.27
C SER A 124 15.33 -4.74 -6.24
N GLU A 125 14.50 -4.25 -7.16
CA GLU A 125 14.89 -3.31 -8.21
C GLU A 125 13.96 -2.10 -8.20
N LEU A 126 14.54 -0.93 -8.49
CA LEU A 126 13.78 0.31 -8.58
C LEU A 126 12.92 0.26 -9.86
N PRO A 127 11.59 0.46 -9.79
CA PRO A 127 10.75 0.57 -10.96
C PRO A 127 11.25 1.65 -11.93
N GLU A 128 11.43 1.31 -13.20
CA GLU A 128 11.67 2.31 -14.26
C GLU A 128 10.47 3.28 -14.33
N HIS A 129 9.27 2.71 -14.31
CA HIS A 129 8.01 3.44 -14.22
C HIS A 129 7.03 2.70 -13.32
N LEU A 130 6.65 3.35 -12.22
CA LEU A 130 5.62 2.90 -11.30
C LEU A 130 4.29 3.56 -11.62
N ILE A 131 3.29 2.75 -11.97
CA ILE A 131 1.91 3.18 -12.17
C ILE A 131 1.16 2.93 -10.86
N VAL A 132 0.50 3.94 -10.32
CA VAL A 132 -0.27 3.83 -9.07
C VAL A 132 -1.74 3.97 -9.40
N LEU A 133 -2.54 2.95 -9.05
CA LEU A 133 -3.99 3.01 -9.12
C LEU A 133 -4.53 3.48 -7.77
N GLY A 134 -5.09 4.69 -7.73
CA GLY A 134 -5.62 5.33 -6.53
C GLY A 134 -4.70 6.43 -5.99
N GLY A 135 -5.27 7.62 -5.84
CA GLY A 135 -4.70 8.85 -5.28
C GLY A 135 -5.05 9.06 -3.80
N GLY A 136 -5.30 7.99 -3.05
CA GLY A 136 -5.37 8.03 -1.59
C GLY A 136 -3.98 8.12 -0.95
N TYR A 137 -3.92 8.33 0.37
CA TYR A 137 -2.66 8.54 1.08
C TYR A 137 -1.63 7.41 0.87
N ILE A 138 -2.05 6.13 0.81
CA ILE A 138 -1.15 5.00 0.52
C ILE A 138 -0.51 5.15 -0.86
N GLY A 139 -1.30 5.53 -1.86
CA GLY A 139 -0.83 5.73 -3.23
C GLY A 139 0.14 6.90 -3.31
N LEU A 140 -0.21 8.05 -2.73
CA LEU A 140 0.61 9.27 -2.79
C LEU A 140 1.92 9.16 -2.00
N GLU A 141 1.89 8.56 -0.82
CA GLU A 141 3.09 8.30 -0.02
C GLU A 141 4.14 7.52 -0.82
N ASN A 142 3.70 6.46 -1.49
CA ASN A 142 4.58 5.63 -2.31
C ASN A 142 4.92 6.32 -3.64
N ALA A 143 3.99 7.04 -4.25
CA ALA A 143 4.26 7.80 -5.46
C ALA A 143 5.43 8.77 -5.26
N GLN A 144 5.40 9.53 -4.16
CA GLN A 144 6.48 10.45 -3.82
C GLN A 144 7.78 9.71 -3.48
N ALA A 145 7.71 8.67 -2.64
CA ALA A 145 8.91 7.94 -2.24
C ALA A 145 9.67 7.36 -3.44
N PHE A 146 8.96 6.74 -4.38
CA PHE A 146 9.56 6.17 -5.59
C PHE A 146 10.00 7.25 -6.59
N ALA A 147 9.24 8.35 -6.76
CA ALA A 147 9.66 9.46 -7.60
C ALA A 147 10.98 10.08 -7.10
N ARG A 148 11.06 10.30 -5.78
CA ARG A 148 12.27 10.80 -5.13
C ARG A 148 13.45 9.87 -5.32
N LEU A 149 13.25 8.55 -5.26
CA LEU A 149 14.30 7.54 -5.48
C LEU A 149 14.71 7.39 -6.96
N GLY A 150 14.00 8.02 -7.89
CA GLY A 150 14.34 8.10 -9.31
C GLY A 150 13.41 7.37 -10.27
N SER A 151 12.31 6.77 -9.80
CA SER A 151 11.30 6.18 -10.69
C SER A 151 10.52 7.26 -11.45
N ARG A 152 10.16 7.01 -12.71
CA ARG A 152 9.00 7.71 -13.30
C ARG A 152 7.74 7.25 -12.56
N VAL A 153 6.85 8.16 -12.19
CA VAL A 153 5.63 7.81 -11.47
C VAL A 153 4.40 8.42 -12.12
N THR A 154 3.36 7.61 -12.31
CA THR A 154 2.04 8.09 -12.75
C THR A 154 0.94 7.57 -11.83
N VAL A 155 0.17 8.48 -11.24
CA VAL A 155 -1.00 8.18 -10.42
C VAL A 155 -2.24 8.31 -11.29
N LEU A 156 -3.06 7.26 -11.35
CA LEU A 156 -4.39 7.28 -11.94
C LEU A 156 -5.42 7.30 -10.81
N GLU A 157 -6.12 8.41 -10.67
CA GLU A 157 -7.19 8.60 -9.69
C GLU A 157 -8.53 8.71 -10.42
N LEU A 158 -9.51 7.94 -9.96
CA LEU A 158 -10.84 7.90 -10.57
C LEU A 158 -11.63 9.19 -10.29
N LEU A 159 -11.45 9.77 -9.11
CA LEU A 159 -12.17 10.94 -8.63
C LEU A 159 -11.56 12.25 -9.15
N PRO A 160 -12.28 13.38 -9.04
CA PRO A 160 -11.81 14.68 -9.52
C PRO A 160 -10.55 15.21 -8.83
N GLN A 161 -10.25 14.73 -7.62
CA GLN A 161 -9.07 15.12 -6.85
C GLN A 161 -8.41 13.90 -6.18
N VAL A 162 -7.13 14.04 -5.88
CA VAL A 162 -6.43 13.16 -4.94
C VAL A 162 -6.88 13.46 -3.50
N LEU A 163 -6.67 12.53 -2.56
CA LEU A 163 -7.16 12.64 -1.19
C LEU A 163 -8.63 13.09 -1.13
N PRO A 164 -9.57 12.30 -1.66
CA PRO A 164 -10.98 12.71 -1.81
C PRO A 164 -11.74 12.94 -0.49
N GLN A 165 -11.11 12.68 0.65
CA GLN A 165 -11.64 12.93 1.99
C GLN A 165 -11.20 14.30 2.55
N GLU A 166 -10.23 14.96 1.91
CA GLU A 166 -9.66 16.23 2.35
C GLU A 166 -10.29 17.41 1.59
N ASP A 167 -10.15 18.61 2.15
CA ASP A 167 -10.60 19.85 1.50
C ASP A 167 -9.87 20.07 0.16
N ALA A 168 -10.58 20.68 -0.79
CA ALA A 168 -10.11 20.82 -2.16
C ALA A 168 -8.81 21.64 -2.28
N ASP A 169 -8.64 22.67 -1.44
CA ASP A 169 -7.44 23.51 -1.41
C ASP A 169 -6.22 22.74 -0.88
N VAL A 170 -6.39 21.87 0.11
CA VAL A 170 -5.34 20.97 0.62
C VAL A 170 -4.95 19.96 -0.45
N ALA A 171 -5.94 19.35 -1.11
CA ALA A 171 -5.71 18.37 -2.18
C ALA A 171 -4.97 19.00 -3.38
N GLU A 172 -5.38 20.20 -3.81
CA GLU A 172 -4.75 20.94 -4.90
C GLU A 172 -3.31 21.35 -4.55
N ALA A 173 -3.08 21.90 -3.36
CA ALA A 173 -1.75 22.28 -2.91
C ALA A 173 -0.80 21.07 -2.85
N LEU A 174 -1.27 19.93 -2.33
CA LEU A 174 -0.47 18.71 -2.29
C LEU A 174 -0.22 18.14 -3.69
N ALA A 175 -1.22 18.11 -4.58
CA ALA A 175 -1.05 17.65 -5.95
C ALA A 175 0.00 18.50 -6.68
N THR A 176 -0.10 19.83 -6.59
CA THR A 176 0.87 20.76 -7.17
C THR A 176 2.28 20.49 -6.65
N TYR A 177 2.42 20.24 -5.35
CA TYR A 177 3.71 19.92 -4.73
C TYR A 177 4.30 18.59 -5.26
N LEU A 178 3.46 17.55 -5.38
CA LEU A 178 3.89 16.25 -5.90
C LEU A 178 4.27 16.31 -7.39
N GLU A 179 3.52 17.09 -8.18
CA GLU A 179 3.82 17.33 -9.59
C GLU A 179 5.14 18.09 -9.77
N ALA A 180 5.43 19.07 -8.91
CA ALA A 180 6.73 19.75 -8.87
C ALA A 180 7.89 18.80 -8.51
N GLU A 181 7.62 17.69 -7.82
CA GLU A 181 8.59 16.62 -7.56
C GLU A 181 8.62 15.53 -8.66
N GLY A 182 7.91 15.74 -9.78
CA GLY A 182 7.96 14.87 -10.96
C GLY A 182 6.93 13.74 -10.98
N VAL A 183 5.98 13.71 -10.03
CA VAL A 183 4.87 12.76 -10.07
C VAL A 183 3.84 13.22 -11.11
N THR A 184 3.49 12.38 -12.09
CA THR A 184 2.36 12.67 -12.98
C THR A 184 1.06 12.24 -12.32
N ILE A 185 0.10 13.16 -12.13
CA ILE A 185 -1.20 12.85 -11.55
C ILE A 185 -2.28 13.01 -12.63
N GLN A 186 -3.10 11.97 -12.81
CA GLN A 186 -4.26 11.99 -13.71
C GLN A 186 -5.51 11.72 -12.89
N THR A 187 -6.23 12.79 -12.54
CA THR A 187 -7.57 12.71 -11.95
C THR A 187 -8.63 12.47 -13.02
N GLU A 188 -9.82 12.04 -12.58
CA GLU A 188 -10.91 11.63 -13.47
C GLU A 188 -10.48 10.56 -14.48
N ALA A 189 -9.51 9.72 -14.10
CA ALA A 189 -8.93 8.69 -14.93
C ALA A 189 -9.56 7.33 -14.60
N ARG A 190 -10.57 6.94 -15.38
CA ARG A 190 -11.23 5.63 -15.23
C ARG A 190 -10.43 4.55 -15.96
N VAL A 191 -9.70 3.72 -15.22
CA VAL A 191 -9.03 2.54 -15.79
C VAL A 191 -10.07 1.54 -16.30
N LEU A 192 -10.01 1.23 -17.60
CA LEU A 192 -10.94 0.34 -18.29
C LEU A 192 -10.49 -1.12 -18.24
N GLN A 193 -9.19 -1.35 -18.41
CA GLN A 193 -8.53 -2.65 -18.39
C GLN A 193 -7.03 -2.47 -18.23
N VAL A 194 -6.35 -3.52 -17.80
CA VAL A 194 -4.89 -3.60 -17.79
C VAL A 194 -4.43 -4.88 -18.49
N ALA A 195 -3.24 -4.84 -19.08
CA ALA A 195 -2.58 -6.01 -19.63
C ALA A 195 -1.17 -6.13 -19.04
N TRP A 196 -0.71 -7.37 -18.86
CA TRP A 196 0.67 -7.70 -18.54
C TRP A 196 1.26 -8.50 -19.69
N GLN A 197 2.19 -7.90 -20.41
CA GLN A 197 2.82 -8.49 -21.60
C GLN A 197 4.29 -8.08 -21.63
N GLU A 198 5.18 -9.01 -21.98
CA GLU A 198 6.61 -8.73 -22.16
C GLU A 198 7.28 -8.04 -20.95
N GLY A 199 6.82 -8.36 -19.73
CA GLY A 199 7.36 -7.79 -18.50
C GLY A 199 6.88 -6.36 -18.21
N ARG A 200 5.81 -5.88 -18.87
CA ARG A 200 5.28 -4.53 -18.71
C ARG A 200 3.77 -4.50 -18.51
N TRP A 201 3.33 -3.53 -17.71
CA TRP A 201 1.93 -3.20 -17.51
C TRP A 201 1.46 -2.17 -18.53
N THR A 202 0.32 -2.41 -19.16
CA THR A 202 -0.32 -1.43 -20.05
C THR A 202 -1.77 -1.17 -19.66
N PRO A 203 -2.05 -0.28 -18.68
CA PRO A 203 -3.41 0.17 -18.43
C PRO A 203 -3.91 1.05 -19.56
N SER A 204 -5.16 0.81 -19.97
CA SER A 204 -5.95 1.79 -20.73
C SER A 204 -6.95 2.47 -19.81
N TYR A 205 -7.07 3.78 -19.90
CA TYR A 205 -7.99 4.56 -19.08
C TYR A 205 -8.72 5.60 -19.91
N GLU A 206 -9.96 5.88 -19.55
CA GLU A 206 -10.74 6.97 -20.12
C GLU A 206 -10.58 8.22 -19.25
N ARG A 207 -10.36 9.36 -19.89
CA ARG A 207 -10.35 10.68 -19.25
C ARG A 207 -10.93 11.69 -20.23
N GLN A 208 -11.87 12.52 -19.78
CA GLN A 208 -12.53 13.54 -20.62
C GLN A 208 -13.08 12.97 -21.95
N GLY A 209 -13.63 11.75 -21.93
CA GLY A 209 -14.18 11.06 -23.10
C GLY A 209 -13.15 10.55 -24.11
N THR A 210 -11.84 10.61 -23.78
CA THR A 210 -10.76 10.07 -24.61
C THR A 210 -10.10 8.88 -23.93
N THR A 211 -9.86 7.82 -24.69
CA THR A 211 -9.11 6.66 -24.22
C THR A 211 -7.62 6.88 -24.38
N HIS A 212 -6.90 6.78 -23.28
CA HIS A 212 -5.45 6.85 -23.20
C HIS A 212 -4.88 5.47 -22.86
N ARG A 213 -3.62 5.27 -23.23
CA ARG A 213 -2.84 4.09 -22.85
C ARG A 213 -1.51 4.57 -22.31
N LEU A 214 -1.04 3.91 -21.26
CA LEU A 214 0.30 4.14 -20.72
C LEU A 214 0.99 2.79 -20.54
N GLU A 215 2.31 2.80 -20.50
CA GLU A 215 3.12 1.61 -20.25
C GLU A 215 4.03 1.87 -19.06
N GLY A 216 4.16 0.89 -18.16
CA GLY A 216 5.06 0.98 -17.03
C GLY A 216 5.58 -0.39 -16.58
N SER A 217 6.72 -0.37 -15.92
CA SER A 217 7.38 -1.58 -15.39
C SER A 217 6.58 -2.24 -14.27
N HIS A 218 5.92 -1.45 -13.42
CA HIS A 218 5.24 -1.91 -12.22
C HIS A 218 3.89 -1.22 -12.06
N LEU A 219 2.93 -1.92 -11.45
CA LEU A 219 1.58 -1.44 -11.17
C LEU A 219 1.28 -1.63 -9.68
N LEU A 220 1.13 -0.55 -8.92
CA LEU A 220 0.69 -0.54 -7.53
C LEU A 220 -0.82 -0.32 -7.45
N VAL A 221 -1.53 -1.23 -6.80
CA VAL A 221 -2.95 -1.09 -6.49
C VAL A 221 -3.09 -0.50 -5.09
N ALA A 222 -3.61 0.72 -5.01
CA ALA A 222 -3.83 1.48 -3.78
C ALA A 222 -5.25 2.10 -3.74
N THR A 223 -6.23 1.42 -4.34
CA THR A 223 -7.61 1.90 -4.56
C THR A 223 -8.51 1.87 -3.32
N GLY A 224 -8.01 1.45 -2.17
CA GLY A 224 -8.77 1.40 -0.92
C GLY A 224 -8.46 0.18 -0.07
N ARG A 225 -9.25 -0.01 0.98
CA ARG A 225 -9.10 -1.12 1.94
C ARG A 225 -10.40 -1.87 2.09
N ARG A 226 -10.30 -3.17 2.37
CA ARG A 226 -11.43 -4.06 2.67
C ARG A 226 -11.16 -4.76 4.00
N GLY A 227 -12.19 -4.89 4.84
CA GLY A 227 -12.09 -5.61 6.12
C GLY A 227 -11.76 -7.10 5.90
N ASN A 228 -10.98 -7.68 6.82
CA ASN A 228 -10.64 -9.09 6.81
C ASN A 228 -11.69 -9.91 7.55
N THR A 229 -12.90 -9.93 7.01
CA THR A 229 -14.08 -10.59 7.59
C THR A 229 -14.54 -11.83 6.83
N ASP A 230 -14.03 -12.02 5.61
CA ASP A 230 -14.36 -13.22 4.83
C ASP A 230 -13.94 -14.46 5.61
N ASP A 231 -14.81 -15.47 5.63
CA ASP A 231 -14.50 -16.80 6.15
C ASP A 231 -14.23 -16.82 7.67
N LEU A 232 -14.67 -15.80 8.41
CA LEU A 232 -14.58 -15.72 9.88
C LEU A 232 -15.71 -16.46 10.63
N GLY A 233 -16.77 -16.91 9.95
CA GLY A 233 -17.93 -17.55 10.61
C GLY A 233 -18.91 -16.55 11.24
N LEU A 234 -18.94 -15.31 10.73
CA LEU A 234 -19.83 -14.25 11.21
C LEU A 234 -21.30 -14.56 10.94
N GLU A 235 -21.58 -15.20 9.82
CA GLU A 235 -22.92 -15.53 9.33
C GLU A 235 -23.64 -16.49 10.29
N ALA A 236 -22.92 -17.45 10.86
CA ALA A 236 -23.45 -18.40 11.84
C ALA A 236 -23.91 -17.72 13.14
N LEU A 237 -23.39 -16.52 13.42
CA LEU A 237 -23.75 -15.70 14.58
C LEU A 237 -24.64 -14.50 14.23
N GLY A 238 -25.06 -14.37 12.96
CA GLY A 238 -25.88 -13.26 12.51
C GLY A 238 -25.18 -11.90 12.56
N ILE A 239 -23.84 -11.86 12.55
CA ILE A 239 -23.07 -10.62 12.58
C ILE A 239 -22.96 -10.06 11.16
N ALA A 240 -23.48 -8.85 10.95
CA ALA A 240 -23.46 -8.18 9.65
C ALA A 240 -22.11 -7.52 9.38
N THR A 241 -21.82 -7.28 8.09
CA THR A 241 -20.72 -6.43 7.63
C THR A 241 -21.24 -5.34 6.70
N ASP A 242 -20.52 -4.23 6.61
CA ASP A 242 -20.79 -3.19 5.62
C ASP A 242 -20.35 -3.62 4.20
N ARG A 243 -20.57 -2.74 3.21
CA ARG A 243 -20.21 -3.02 1.80
C ARG A 243 -18.71 -3.20 1.57
N GLN A 244 -17.87 -2.71 2.48
CA GLN A 244 -16.42 -2.80 2.43
C GLN A 244 -15.89 -3.93 3.32
N GLY A 245 -16.79 -4.77 3.87
CA GLY A 245 -16.45 -5.92 4.70
C GLY A 245 -15.98 -5.54 6.10
N PHE A 246 -16.28 -4.35 6.61
CA PHE A 246 -16.07 -4.02 8.02
C PHE A 246 -17.24 -4.49 8.88
N LEU A 247 -16.96 -4.86 10.13
CA LEU A 247 -17.97 -5.17 11.16
C LEU A 247 -18.72 -3.92 11.61
#